data_AF-A0AAD4GT77-F1
#
_entry.id   AF-A0AAD4GT77-F1
#
_cell.length_a   1.000
_cell.length_b   1.000
_cell.length_c   1.000
_cell.angle_alpha   90.00
_cell.angle_beta   90.00
_cell.angle_gamma   90.00
#
_symmetry.space_group_name_H-M   'P 1'
#
loop_
_entity.id
_entity.type
_entity.pdbx_description
1 polymer ?
#
loop_
_entity_poly.entity_id
_entity_poly.type
_entity_poly.pdbx_seq_one_letter_code
_entity_poly.pdbx_strand_id
1 'polypeptide(L)'
;MDSPLVSPAKARQAAIQAKDWAYVNSWLSRQYAPNPIPAFERNEDTLRSLLALAAANDAADEEATVLHHARQQAVQGFRTRENNEDQQKKELLDELEFCLDDNSRQKLDDLAQTSAALGALNAEPKDLAQGIIELTKEEFRAQEQLSKVEELHDYLRRELTTLREQLKELTSDPAYETPVDLPALTAEWSRGTRLLMAKVGEYNDRITLLERNKSDGPTLADLKREEEDVTTLVNTVQYLESRVKLFHDLPKDVSGGRAKYRELEQELALLIQQRDSMFENLVDRG
;
A
#
# COMPACT_ATOMS: atom_id res chain seq x y z
N MET A 1 -123.45 8.32 -42.29
CA MET A 1 -122.45 7.72 -41.40
C MET A 1 -121.90 8.81 -40.48
N ASP A 2 -122.79 9.22 -39.56
CA ASP A 2 -122.60 9.57 -38.15
C ASP A 2 -121.37 10.40 -37.75
N SER A 3 -121.53 11.72 -37.89
CA SER A 3 -120.80 12.72 -37.10
C SER A 3 -121.38 12.77 -35.68
N PRO A 4 -120.64 12.40 -34.62
CA PRO A 4 -121.08 12.73 -33.27
C PRO A 4 -120.77 14.20 -33.04
N LEU A 5 -121.82 14.99 -32.77
CA LEU A 5 -121.74 16.38 -32.33
C LEU A 5 -120.93 16.43 -31.03
N VAL A 6 -119.62 16.66 -31.14
CA VAL A 6 -118.75 16.94 -30.00
C VAL A 6 -119.22 18.28 -29.41
N SER A 7 -119.80 18.24 -28.21
CA SER A 7 -120.20 19.43 -27.46
C SER A 7 -119.03 20.44 -27.40
N PRO A 8 -119.27 21.76 -27.61
CA PRO A 8 -118.23 22.79 -27.59
C PRO A 8 -117.33 22.76 -26.34
N ALA A 9 -117.85 22.29 -25.20
CA ALA A 9 -117.09 22.09 -23.98
C ALA A 9 -116.01 20.98 -24.11
N LYS A 10 -116.35 19.84 -24.75
CA LYS A 10 -115.41 18.74 -25.00
C LYS A 10 -114.33 19.12 -26.02
N ALA A 11 -114.70 19.91 -27.04
CA ALA A 11 -113.75 20.42 -28.03
C ALA A 11 -112.71 21.36 -27.40
N ARG A 12 -113.13 22.23 -26.47
CA ARG A 12 -112.22 23.10 -25.71
C ARG A 12 -111.29 22.31 -24.79
N GLN A 13 -111.80 21.28 -24.09
CA GLN A 13 -110.98 20.41 -23.24
C GLN A 13 -109.92 19.66 -24.06
N ALA A 14 -110.30 19.10 -25.21
CA ALA A 14 -109.35 18.42 -26.10
C ALA A 14 -108.27 19.38 -26.64
N ALA A 15 -108.63 20.63 -26.94
CA ALA A 15 -107.67 21.65 -27.39
C ALA A 15 -106.67 22.04 -26.28
N ILE A 16 -107.12 22.15 -25.04
CA ILE A 16 -106.25 22.43 -23.87
C ILE A 16 -105.29 21.26 -23.65
N GLN A 17 -105.81 20.02 -23.62
CA GLN A 17 -104.97 18.83 -23.47
C GLN A 17 -103.94 18.68 -24.60
N ALA A 18 -104.31 19.00 -25.85
CA ALA A 18 -103.37 18.99 -26.97
C ALA A 18 -102.21 20.00 -26.78
N LYS A 19 -102.51 21.19 -26.23
CA LYS A 19 -101.50 22.20 -25.91
C LYS A 19 -100.56 21.73 -24.80
N ASP A 20 -101.11 21.13 -23.74
CA ASP A 20 -100.33 20.62 -22.62
C ASP A 20 -99.41 19.46 -23.05
N TRP A 21 -99.91 18.57 -23.91
CA TRP A 21 -99.07 17.53 -24.54
C TRP A 21 -97.97 18.10 -25.43
N ALA A 22 -98.25 19.18 -26.18
CA ALA A 22 -97.22 19.84 -26.99
C ALA A 22 -96.10 20.43 -26.12
N TYR A 23 -96.45 21.05 -24.99
CA TYR A 23 -95.48 21.54 -24.00
C TYR A 23 -94.65 20.39 -23.41
N VAL A 24 -95.29 19.32 -22.93
CA VAL A 24 -94.59 18.14 -22.37
C VAL A 24 -93.65 17.50 -23.39
N ASN A 25 -94.06 17.33 -24.65
CA ASN A 25 -93.18 16.77 -25.68
C ASN A 25 -91.97 17.68 -25.96
N SER A 26 -92.16 19.00 -25.95
CA SER A 26 -91.05 19.95 -26.13
C SER A 26 -90.07 19.91 -24.94
N TRP A 27 -90.59 19.82 -23.72
CA TRP A 27 -89.80 19.71 -22.49
C TRP A 27 -89.01 18.39 -22.45
N LEU A 28 -89.68 17.26 -22.73
CA LEU A 28 -89.01 15.95 -22.83
C LEU A 28 -87.96 15.95 -23.94
N SER A 29 -88.22 16.58 -25.09
CA SER A 29 -87.22 16.65 -26.16
C SER A 29 -85.97 17.42 -25.74
N ARG A 30 -86.11 18.44 -24.89
CA ARG A 30 -84.98 19.19 -24.33
C ARG A 30 -84.22 18.35 -23.29
N GLN A 31 -84.93 17.63 -22.43
CA GLN A 31 -84.32 16.83 -21.36
C GLN A 31 -83.57 15.61 -21.88
N TYR A 32 -84.08 14.96 -22.93
CA TYR A 32 -83.50 13.73 -23.48
C TYR A 32 -82.52 13.98 -24.64
N ALA A 33 -82.41 15.20 -25.18
CA ALA A 33 -81.51 15.50 -26.29
C ALA A 33 -80.07 15.06 -26.00
N PRO A 34 -79.39 14.36 -26.94
CA PRO A 34 -79.81 14.02 -28.31
C PRO A 34 -80.59 12.69 -28.45
N ASN A 35 -80.88 11.98 -27.35
CA ASN A 35 -81.55 10.68 -27.36
C ASN A 35 -83.06 10.80 -27.62
N PRO A 36 -83.68 9.78 -28.25
CA PRO A 36 -85.13 9.76 -28.44
C PRO A 36 -85.85 9.59 -27.09
N ILE A 37 -87.01 10.21 -26.97
CA ILE A 37 -87.88 10.10 -25.79
C ILE A 37 -88.37 8.64 -25.68
N PRO A 38 -88.23 7.98 -24.52
CA PRO A 38 -88.76 6.64 -24.30
C PRO A 38 -90.28 6.58 -24.54
N ALA A 39 -90.79 5.45 -25.03
CA ALA A 39 -92.23 5.26 -25.17
C ALA A 39 -92.91 5.18 -23.79
N PHE A 40 -94.02 5.89 -23.62
CA PHE A 40 -94.81 5.89 -22.39
C PHE A 40 -96.31 5.98 -22.71
N GLU A 41 -97.13 5.58 -21.74
CA GLU A 41 -98.59 5.61 -21.87
C GLU A 41 -99.11 7.05 -21.81
N ARG A 42 -100.01 7.42 -22.74
CA ARG A 42 -100.64 8.75 -22.76
C ARG A 42 -102.01 8.69 -22.09
N ASN A 43 -102.02 8.87 -20.78
CA ASN A 43 -103.22 8.99 -19.96
C ASN A 43 -103.29 10.37 -19.27
N GLU A 44 -104.46 10.83 -18.83
CA GLU A 44 -104.61 12.11 -18.10
C GLU A 44 -103.76 12.16 -16.83
N ASP A 45 -103.62 11.03 -16.13
CA ASP A 45 -102.76 10.94 -14.94
C ASP A 45 -101.29 11.15 -15.30
N THR A 46 -100.82 10.55 -16.42
CA THR A 46 -99.45 10.74 -16.91
C THR A 46 -99.19 12.18 -17.35
N LEU A 47 -100.17 12.83 -17.99
CA LEU A 47 -100.08 14.24 -18.38
C LEU A 47 -99.94 15.12 -17.13
N ARG A 48 -100.76 14.89 -16.11
CA ARG A 48 -100.71 15.65 -14.85
C ARG A 48 -99.37 15.48 -14.14
N SER A 49 -98.87 14.25 -14.03
CA SER A 49 -97.57 13.97 -13.43
C SER A 49 -96.41 14.60 -14.21
N LEU A 50 -96.43 14.53 -15.53
CA LEU A 50 -95.38 15.13 -16.38
C LEU A 50 -95.40 16.66 -16.34
N LEU A 51 -96.57 17.29 -16.30
CA LEU A 51 -96.68 18.74 -16.11
C LEU A 51 -96.17 19.17 -14.72
N ALA A 52 -96.51 18.43 -13.68
CA ALA A 52 -96.02 18.70 -12.33
C ALA A 52 -94.48 18.55 -12.24
N LEU A 53 -93.93 17.53 -12.91
CA LEU A 53 -92.48 17.32 -12.97
C LEU A 53 -91.78 18.40 -13.78
N ALA A 54 -92.35 18.81 -14.92
CA ALA A 54 -91.82 19.90 -15.74
C ALA A 54 -91.78 21.21 -14.95
N ALA A 55 -92.88 21.55 -14.27
CA ALA A 55 -92.95 22.74 -13.43
C ALA A 55 -91.97 22.69 -12.24
N ALA A 56 -91.80 21.52 -11.61
CA ALA A 56 -90.83 21.35 -10.52
C ALA A 56 -89.38 21.44 -11.03
N ASN A 57 -89.09 20.93 -12.23
CA ASN A 57 -87.77 21.03 -12.84
C ASN A 57 -87.46 22.48 -13.24
N ASP A 58 -88.40 23.16 -13.90
CA ASP A 58 -88.27 24.58 -14.25
C ASP A 58 -88.04 25.44 -12.99
N ALA A 59 -88.77 25.18 -11.89
CA ALA A 59 -88.56 25.85 -10.60
C ALA A 59 -87.17 25.55 -9.99
N ALA A 60 -86.72 24.29 -10.05
CA ALA A 60 -85.40 23.91 -9.55
C ALA A 60 -84.26 24.53 -10.37
N ASP A 61 -84.41 24.62 -11.69
CA ASP A 61 -83.47 25.29 -12.59
C ASP A 61 -83.42 26.80 -12.30
N GLU A 62 -84.56 27.44 -12.07
CA GLU A 62 -84.63 28.84 -11.64
C GLU A 62 -83.92 29.05 -10.29
N GLU A 63 -84.17 28.22 -9.28
CA GLU A 63 -83.45 28.29 -8.00
C GLU A 63 -81.94 28.07 -8.15
N ALA A 64 -81.54 27.08 -8.97
CA ALA A 64 -80.14 26.78 -9.22
C ALA A 64 -79.43 27.94 -9.92
N THR A 65 -80.08 28.59 -10.90
CA THR A 65 -79.52 29.76 -11.59
C THR A 65 -79.36 30.96 -10.65
N VAL A 66 -80.35 31.23 -9.78
CA VAL A 66 -80.28 32.29 -8.78
C VAL A 66 -79.15 32.02 -7.78
N LEU A 67 -79.03 30.80 -7.27
CA LEU A 67 -77.94 30.41 -6.36
C LEU A 67 -76.57 30.53 -7.03
N HIS A 68 -76.47 30.12 -8.29
CA HIS A 68 -75.23 30.25 -9.05
C HIS A 68 -74.82 31.71 -9.22
N HIS A 69 -75.77 32.58 -9.59
CA HIS A 69 -75.53 34.01 -9.71
C HIS A 69 -75.11 34.64 -8.38
N ALA A 70 -75.79 34.31 -7.28
CA ALA A 70 -75.44 34.79 -5.95
C ALA A 70 -74.02 34.37 -5.53
N ARG A 71 -73.62 33.12 -5.82
CA ARG A 71 -72.25 32.62 -5.58
C ARG A 71 -71.22 33.38 -6.43
N GLN A 72 -71.50 33.59 -7.71
CA GLN A 72 -70.61 34.36 -8.58
C GLN A 72 -70.40 35.78 -8.05
N GLN A 73 -71.49 36.45 -7.65
CA GLN A 73 -71.42 37.79 -7.06
C GLN A 73 -70.63 37.80 -5.74
N ALA A 74 -70.81 36.82 -4.87
CA ALA A 74 -70.04 36.70 -3.63
C ALA A 74 -68.54 36.54 -3.92
N VAL A 75 -68.17 35.65 -4.85
CA VAL A 75 -66.77 35.45 -5.28
C VAL A 75 -66.18 36.73 -5.88
N GLN A 76 -66.93 37.44 -6.73
CA GLN A 76 -66.49 38.73 -7.27
C GLN A 76 -66.28 39.78 -6.16
N GLY A 77 -67.17 39.80 -5.16
CA GLY A 77 -67.04 40.66 -3.98
C GLY A 77 -65.75 40.39 -3.21
N PHE A 78 -65.43 39.12 -2.95
CA PHE A 78 -64.18 38.75 -2.28
C PHE A 78 -62.94 39.14 -3.08
N ARG A 79 -62.92 38.87 -4.39
CA ARG A 79 -61.81 39.29 -5.27
C ARG A 79 -61.62 40.80 -5.29
N THR A 80 -62.70 41.55 -5.31
CA THR A 80 -62.65 43.02 -5.28
C THR A 80 -62.08 43.51 -3.95
N ARG A 81 -62.50 42.90 -2.84
CA ARG A 81 -61.98 43.24 -1.52
C ARG A 81 -60.48 42.91 -1.38
N GLU A 82 -60.06 41.73 -1.82
CA GLU A 82 -58.66 41.31 -1.80
C GLU A 82 -57.79 42.28 -2.62
N ASN A 83 -58.22 42.62 -3.84
CA ASN A 83 -57.53 43.62 -4.67
C ASN A 83 -57.44 44.99 -3.99
N ASN A 84 -58.52 45.43 -3.32
CA ASN A 84 -58.52 46.70 -2.59
C ASN A 84 -57.60 46.67 -1.38
N GLU A 85 -57.58 45.57 -0.62
CA GLU A 85 -56.68 45.39 0.53
C GLU A 85 -55.22 45.38 0.06
N ASP A 86 -54.91 44.74 -1.06
CA ASP A 86 -53.57 44.73 -1.63
C ASP A 86 -53.17 46.10 -2.19
N GLN A 87 -54.11 46.84 -2.77
CA GLN A 87 -53.88 48.22 -3.18
C GLN A 87 -53.59 49.13 -1.97
N GLN A 88 -54.36 49.00 -0.89
CA GLN A 88 -54.11 49.72 0.37
C GLN A 88 -52.74 49.38 0.97
N LYS A 89 -52.36 48.10 0.98
CA LYS A 89 -51.02 47.69 1.45
C LYS A 89 -49.92 48.30 0.60
N LYS A 90 -50.08 48.34 -0.73
CA LYS A 90 -49.12 48.99 -1.63
C LYS A 90 -49.01 50.48 -1.35
N GLU A 91 -50.14 51.18 -1.22
CA GLU A 91 -50.15 52.61 -0.88
C GLU A 91 -49.46 52.89 0.46
N LEU A 92 -49.69 52.05 1.47
CA LEU A 92 -49.01 52.15 2.76
C LEU A 92 -47.51 51.89 2.65
N LEU A 93 -47.10 50.93 1.83
CA LEU A 93 -45.68 50.63 1.56
C LEU A 93 -45.01 51.78 0.82
N ASP A 94 -45.68 52.37 -0.17
CA ASP A 94 -45.19 53.52 -0.94
C ASP A 94 -45.00 54.75 -0.04
N GLU A 95 -45.94 55.02 0.87
CA GLU A 95 -45.82 56.10 1.87
C GLU A 95 -44.66 55.83 2.85
N LEU A 96 -44.53 54.59 3.33
CA LEU A 96 -43.39 54.18 4.15
C LEU A 96 -42.06 54.37 3.41
N GLU A 97 -42.00 53.98 2.15
CA GLU A 97 -40.82 54.14 1.30
C GLU A 97 -40.46 55.61 1.11
N PHE A 98 -41.47 56.49 0.97
CA PHE A 98 -41.27 57.93 0.91
C PHE A 98 -40.74 58.52 2.24
N CYS A 99 -41.19 57.99 3.38
CA CYS A 99 -40.73 58.41 4.70
C CYS A 99 -39.35 57.86 5.10
N LEU A 100 -38.82 56.85 4.40
CA LEU A 100 -37.49 56.29 4.67
C LEU A 100 -36.39 57.23 4.17
N ASP A 101 -35.45 57.56 5.05
CA ASP A 101 -34.20 58.22 4.67
C ASP A 101 -33.25 57.26 3.94
N ASP A 102 -32.31 57.82 3.17
CA ASP A 102 -31.36 57.03 2.36
C ASP A 102 -30.59 55.99 3.19
N ASN A 103 -30.27 56.32 4.45
CA ASN A 103 -29.59 55.40 5.37
C ASN A 103 -30.47 54.21 5.75
N SER A 104 -31.76 54.41 6.01
CA SER A 104 -32.66 53.30 6.33
C SER A 104 -32.96 52.43 5.11
N ARG A 105 -33.04 53.03 3.91
CA ARG A 105 -33.14 52.26 2.65
C ARG A 105 -31.93 51.36 2.47
N GLN A 106 -30.73 51.89 2.66
CA GLN A 106 -29.50 51.11 2.57
C GLN A 106 -29.47 49.96 3.59
N LYS A 107 -29.88 50.19 4.84
CA LYS A 107 -29.95 49.12 5.85
C LYS A 107 -30.94 48.01 5.51
N LEU A 108 -32.08 48.35 4.89
CA LEU A 108 -33.05 47.35 4.45
C LEU A 108 -32.51 46.54 3.26
N ASP A 109 -31.79 47.19 2.34
CA ASP A 109 -31.12 46.52 1.23
C ASP A 109 -30.00 45.59 1.74
N ASP A 110 -29.17 46.06 2.67
CA ASP A 110 -28.15 45.27 3.36
C ASP A 110 -28.78 44.06 4.10
N LEU A 111 -29.93 44.26 4.75
CA LEU A 111 -30.66 43.19 5.43
C LEU A 111 -31.22 42.16 4.43
N ALA A 112 -31.76 42.61 3.30
CA ALA A 112 -32.24 41.73 2.25
C ALA A 112 -31.08 40.95 1.60
N GLN A 113 -29.97 41.62 1.35
CA GLN A 113 -28.77 41.02 0.78
C GLN A 113 -28.15 39.99 1.73
N THR A 114 -28.05 40.32 3.03
CA THR A 114 -27.54 39.38 4.05
C THR A 114 -28.47 38.18 4.23
N SER A 115 -29.79 38.38 4.26
CA SER A 115 -30.77 37.29 4.30
C SER A 115 -30.63 36.37 3.08
N ALA A 116 -30.52 36.93 1.87
CA ALA A 116 -30.30 36.17 0.65
C ALA A 116 -28.95 35.43 0.63
N ALA A 117 -27.87 36.07 1.09
CA ALA A 117 -26.55 35.46 1.17
C ALA A 117 -26.48 34.30 2.18
N LEU A 118 -27.21 34.41 3.29
CA LEU A 118 -27.36 33.35 4.29
C LEU A 118 -28.37 32.27 3.88
N GLY A 119 -29.09 32.46 2.77
CA GLY A 119 -30.13 31.55 2.31
C GLY A 119 -31.38 31.52 3.22
N ALA A 120 -31.62 32.59 3.99
CA ALA A 120 -32.78 32.71 4.85
C ALA A 120 -34.03 33.12 4.03
N LEU A 121 -35.18 32.55 4.38
CA LEU A 121 -36.47 32.87 3.74
C LEU A 121 -37.14 34.12 4.33
N ASN A 122 -36.67 34.55 5.50
CA ASN A 122 -37.17 35.71 6.22
C ASN A 122 -35.97 36.54 6.73
N ALA A 123 -36.26 37.75 7.20
CA ALA A 123 -35.30 38.60 7.87
C ALA A 123 -35.39 38.47 9.41
N GLU A 124 -35.81 37.30 9.92
CA GLU A 124 -35.89 37.11 11.37
C GLU A 124 -34.48 37.05 11.98
N PRO A 125 -34.18 37.85 13.02
CA PRO A 125 -32.83 37.92 13.58
C PRO A 125 -32.30 36.57 14.09
N LYS A 126 -33.18 35.66 14.52
CA LYS A 126 -32.79 34.33 14.99
C LYS A 126 -32.29 33.44 13.85
N ASP A 127 -32.99 33.45 12.73
CA ASP A 127 -32.66 32.64 11.56
C ASP A 127 -31.37 33.14 10.92
N LEU A 128 -31.20 34.48 10.82
CA LEU A 128 -29.96 35.09 10.36
C LEU A 128 -28.78 34.78 11.29
N ALA A 129 -28.98 34.87 12.62
CA ALA A 129 -27.93 34.55 13.59
C ALA A 129 -27.52 33.07 13.51
N GLN A 130 -28.47 32.15 13.33
CA GLN A 130 -28.18 30.74 13.14
C GLN A 130 -27.40 30.51 11.83
N GLY A 131 -27.79 31.16 10.74
CA GLY A 131 -27.07 31.10 9.46
C GLY A 131 -25.62 31.57 9.59
N ILE A 132 -25.39 32.70 10.28
CA ILE A 132 -24.05 33.21 10.55
C ILE A 132 -23.23 32.21 11.36
N ILE A 133 -23.79 31.64 12.43
CA ILE A 133 -23.10 30.65 13.27
C ILE A 133 -22.71 29.41 12.47
N GLU A 134 -23.59 28.90 11.61
CA GLU A 134 -23.24 27.76 10.76
C GLU A 134 -22.15 28.11 9.74
N LEU A 135 -22.24 29.28 9.09
CA LEU A 135 -21.18 29.76 8.20
C LEU A 135 -19.83 29.88 8.91
N THR A 136 -19.80 30.41 10.14
CA THR A 136 -18.57 30.49 10.93
C THR A 136 -18.03 29.11 11.30
N LYS A 137 -18.89 28.14 11.63
CA LYS A 137 -18.46 26.75 11.89
C LYS A 137 -17.88 26.11 10.63
N GLU A 138 -18.50 26.34 9.48
CA GLU A 138 -18.02 25.85 8.19
C GLU A 138 -16.67 26.45 7.80
N GLU A 139 -16.51 27.77 8.00
CA GLU A 139 -15.24 28.47 7.78
C GLU A 139 -14.12 27.87 8.64
N PHE A 140 -14.35 27.71 9.95
CA PHE A 140 -13.35 27.16 10.85
C PHE A 140 -12.98 25.71 10.50
N ARG A 141 -13.97 24.89 10.12
CA ARG A 141 -13.73 23.52 9.64
C ARG A 141 -12.89 23.52 8.37
N ALA A 142 -13.19 24.39 7.41
CA ALA A 142 -12.44 24.51 6.17
C ALA A 142 -10.99 24.92 6.43
N GLN A 143 -10.76 25.89 7.33
CA GLN A 143 -9.42 26.31 7.76
C GLN A 143 -8.65 25.16 8.42
N GLU A 144 -9.29 24.38 9.29
CA GLU A 144 -8.67 23.22 9.93
C GLU A 144 -8.28 22.15 8.90
N GLN A 145 -9.15 21.86 7.92
CA GLN A 145 -8.84 20.92 6.85
C GLN A 145 -7.69 21.42 5.97
N LEU A 146 -7.65 22.72 5.68
CA LEU A 146 -6.58 23.31 4.87
C LEU A 146 -5.22 23.19 5.58
N SER A 147 -5.17 23.49 6.88
CA SER A 147 -3.96 23.29 7.70
C SER A 147 -3.47 21.84 7.68
N LYS A 148 -4.37 20.86 7.83
CA LYS A 148 -4.02 19.43 7.75
C LYS A 148 -3.46 19.04 6.38
N VAL A 149 -4.04 19.58 5.31
CA VAL A 149 -3.57 19.31 3.95
C VAL A 149 -2.19 19.93 3.71
N GLU A 150 -1.94 21.14 4.22
CA GLU A 150 -0.63 21.79 4.17
C GLU A 150 0.44 20.98 4.92
N GLU A 151 0.14 20.51 6.13
CA GLU A 151 1.04 19.65 6.90
C GLU A 151 1.37 18.35 6.15
N LEU A 152 0.36 17.70 5.56
CA LEU A 152 0.54 16.48 4.77
C LEU A 152 1.35 16.74 3.50
N HIS A 153 1.07 17.85 2.81
CA HIS A 153 1.79 18.26 1.61
C HIS A 153 3.28 18.48 1.93
N ASP A 154 3.57 19.18 3.03
CA ASP A 154 4.94 19.42 3.47
C ASP A 154 5.64 18.11 3.87
N TYR A 155 4.93 17.21 4.55
CA TYR A 155 5.46 15.88 4.87
C TYR A 155 5.83 15.10 3.60
N LEU A 156 4.89 14.99 2.64
CA LEU A 156 5.12 14.27 1.38
C LEU A 156 6.23 14.92 0.56
N ARG A 157 6.36 16.25 0.59
CA ARG A 157 7.44 16.96 -0.08
C ARG A 157 8.81 16.61 0.52
N ARG A 158 8.90 16.53 1.86
CA ARG A 158 10.12 16.09 2.55
C ARG A 158 10.46 14.64 2.21
N GLU A 159 9.49 13.73 2.23
CA GLU A 159 9.69 12.33 1.84
C GLU A 159 10.11 12.18 0.37
N LEU A 160 9.56 12.99 -0.54
CA LEU A 160 9.99 12.98 -1.94
C LEU A 160 11.43 13.49 -2.09
N THR A 161 11.84 14.49 -1.30
CA THR A 161 13.24 14.96 -1.33
C THR A 161 14.19 13.89 -0.79
N THR A 162 13.87 13.23 0.32
CA THR A 162 14.70 12.17 0.90
C THR A 162 14.81 10.97 -0.04
N LEU A 163 13.71 10.52 -0.63
CA LEU A 163 13.72 9.42 -1.61
C LEU A 163 14.53 9.76 -2.86
N ARG A 164 14.48 11.00 -3.33
CA ARG A 164 15.30 11.45 -4.47
C ARG A 164 16.78 11.48 -4.13
N GLU A 165 17.14 11.90 -2.91
CA GLU A 165 18.52 11.86 -2.43
C GLU A 165 19.03 10.43 -2.33
N GLN A 166 18.25 9.53 -1.74
CA GLN A 166 18.60 8.09 -1.65
C GLN A 166 18.72 7.43 -3.02
N LEU A 167 17.81 7.74 -3.96
CA LEU A 167 17.90 7.23 -5.34
C LEU A 167 19.17 7.75 -6.01
N LYS A 168 19.49 9.04 -5.84
CA LYS A 168 20.71 9.62 -6.37
C LYS A 168 21.95 8.95 -5.78
N GLU A 169 21.97 8.71 -4.46
CA GLU A 169 23.07 7.99 -3.81
C GLU A 169 23.27 6.60 -4.43
N LEU A 170 22.20 5.80 -4.51
CA LEU A 170 22.24 4.45 -5.09
C LEU A 170 22.64 4.41 -6.57
N THR A 171 22.31 5.44 -7.34
CA THR A 171 22.59 5.49 -8.78
C THR A 171 23.92 6.16 -9.13
N SER A 172 24.48 6.97 -8.24
CA SER A 172 25.72 7.73 -8.51
C SER A 172 26.93 7.23 -7.74
N ASP A 173 26.74 6.43 -6.70
CA ASP A 173 27.86 5.86 -5.96
C ASP A 173 28.44 4.65 -6.72
N PRO A 174 29.70 4.73 -7.19
CA PRO A 174 30.36 3.66 -7.94
C PRO A 174 30.54 2.37 -7.12
N ALA A 175 30.33 2.40 -5.79
CA ALA A 175 30.32 1.20 -4.97
C ALA A 175 29.12 0.27 -5.26
N TYR A 176 28.01 0.81 -5.77
CA TYR A 176 26.81 0.03 -6.14
C TYR A 176 26.75 -0.29 -7.64
N GLU A 177 27.67 0.23 -8.46
CA GLU A 177 27.81 -0.19 -9.84
C GLU A 177 28.49 -1.55 -9.93
N THR A 178 27.87 -2.50 -10.65
CA THR A 178 28.53 -3.77 -10.95
C THR A 178 29.77 -3.51 -11.81
N PRO A 179 30.98 -3.92 -11.36
CA PRO A 179 32.20 -3.72 -12.13
C PRO A 179 32.06 -4.36 -13.52
N VAL A 180 32.36 -3.60 -14.57
CA VAL A 180 32.19 -4.02 -15.97
C VAL A 180 33.00 -5.28 -16.29
N ASP A 181 34.09 -5.49 -15.56
CA ASP A 181 35.00 -6.62 -15.75
C ASP A 181 34.56 -7.89 -15.01
N LEU A 182 33.55 -7.82 -14.12
CA LEU A 182 33.13 -8.95 -13.30
C LEU A 182 32.66 -10.16 -14.14
N PRO A 183 31.90 -10.00 -15.25
CA PRO A 183 31.57 -11.11 -16.14
C PRO A 183 32.80 -11.72 -16.83
N ALA A 184 33.77 -10.88 -17.23
CA ALA A 184 35.01 -11.33 -17.88
C ALA A 184 35.89 -12.10 -16.88
N LEU A 185 36.10 -11.55 -15.68
CA LEU A 185 36.78 -12.21 -14.56
C LEU A 185 36.09 -13.53 -14.21
N THR A 186 34.76 -13.55 -14.05
CA THR A 186 34.03 -14.78 -13.76
C THR A 186 34.24 -15.84 -14.86
N ALA A 187 34.24 -15.42 -16.13
CA ALA A 187 34.53 -16.31 -17.24
C ALA A 187 35.97 -16.84 -17.21
N GLU A 188 36.96 -16.00 -16.92
CA GLU A 188 38.37 -16.40 -16.77
C GLU A 188 38.56 -17.38 -15.61
N TRP A 189 38.02 -17.06 -14.43
CA TRP A 189 38.10 -17.92 -13.25
C TRP A 189 37.40 -19.27 -13.49
N SER A 190 36.27 -19.28 -14.21
CA SER A 190 35.61 -20.54 -14.60
C SER A 190 36.46 -21.38 -15.56
N ARG A 191 37.19 -20.75 -16.48
CA ARG A 191 38.12 -21.43 -17.40
C ARG A 191 39.35 -21.97 -16.64
N GLY A 192 39.95 -21.14 -15.78
CA GLY A 192 41.07 -21.53 -14.93
C GLY A 192 40.71 -22.69 -14.00
N THR A 193 39.53 -22.65 -13.39
CA THR A 193 39.02 -23.74 -12.55
C THR A 193 38.89 -25.05 -13.33
N ARG A 194 38.32 -25.01 -14.55
CA ARG A 194 38.23 -26.20 -15.41
C ARG A 194 39.61 -26.75 -15.80
N LEU A 195 40.55 -25.88 -16.12
CA LEU A 195 41.92 -26.28 -16.45
C LEU A 195 42.61 -26.93 -15.24
N LEU A 196 42.46 -26.34 -14.04
CA LEU A 196 43.01 -26.91 -12.81
C LEU A 196 42.39 -28.28 -12.50
N MET A 197 41.07 -28.44 -12.65
CA MET A 197 40.42 -29.74 -12.49
C MET A 197 40.98 -30.79 -13.44
N ALA A 198 41.21 -30.43 -14.71
CA ALA A 198 41.84 -31.33 -15.68
C ALA A 198 43.26 -31.72 -15.26
N LYS A 199 44.07 -30.75 -14.81
CA LYS A 199 45.44 -31.00 -14.31
C LYS A 199 45.46 -31.85 -13.05
N VAL A 200 44.53 -31.65 -12.12
CA VAL A 200 44.38 -32.51 -10.94
C VAL A 200 44.08 -33.95 -11.36
N GLY A 201 43.22 -34.15 -12.36
CA GLY A 201 42.99 -35.46 -12.98
C GLY A 201 44.28 -36.08 -13.53
N GLU A 202 45.01 -35.33 -14.37
CA GLU A 202 46.29 -35.80 -14.95
C GLU A 202 47.34 -36.14 -13.87
N TYR A 203 47.46 -35.34 -12.82
CA TYR A 203 48.40 -35.59 -11.73
C TYR A 203 47.99 -36.81 -10.91
N ASN A 204 46.69 -36.99 -10.65
CA ASN A 204 46.20 -38.21 -10.02
C ASN A 204 46.53 -39.44 -10.88
N ASP A 205 46.28 -39.38 -12.19
CA ASP A 205 46.64 -40.47 -13.11
C ASP A 205 48.15 -40.74 -13.08
N ARG A 206 48.99 -39.69 -13.07
CA ARG A 206 50.45 -39.84 -12.98
C ARG A 206 50.89 -40.43 -11.64
N ILE A 207 50.26 -40.05 -10.53
CA ILE A 207 50.51 -40.64 -9.21
C ILE A 207 50.13 -42.12 -9.25
N THR A 208 48.95 -42.49 -9.74
CA THR A 208 48.56 -43.91 -9.84
C THR A 208 49.51 -44.72 -10.74
N LEU A 209 50.03 -44.13 -11.82
CA LEU A 209 51.04 -44.76 -12.67
C LEU A 209 52.40 -44.91 -11.96
N LEU A 210 52.83 -43.90 -11.20
CA LEU A 210 54.08 -43.95 -10.43
C LEU A 210 53.97 -44.95 -9.26
N GLU A 211 52.83 -45.01 -8.59
CA GLU A 211 52.54 -46.02 -7.57
C GLU A 211 52.56 -47.42 -8.16
N ARG A 212 51.97 -47.60 -9.36
CA ARG A 212 52.01 -48.88 -10.08
C ARG A 212 53.40 -49.26 -10.57
N ASN A 213 54.23 -48.28 -10.93
CA ASN A 213 55.61 -48.47 -11.40
C ASN A 213 56.65 -48.36 -10.28
N LYS A 214 56.24 -48.34 -9.02
CA LYS A 214 57.14 -48.38 -7.88
C LYS A 214 57.83 -49.74 -7.86
N SER A 215 59.01 -49.83 -8.47
CA SER A 215 59.89 -50.97 -8.31
C SER A 215 60.30 -51.04 -6.84
N ASP A 216 60.21 -52.24 -6.24
CA ASP A 216 60.76 -52.57 -4.93
C ASP A 216 62.30 -52.52 -4.99
N GLY A 217 62.84 -51.30 -5.12
CA GLY A 217 64.27 -51.03 -4.94
C GLY A 217 64.60 -50.96 -3.45
N PRO A 218 65.88 -51.20 -3.06
CA PRO A 218 66.29 -51.09 -1.67
C PRO A 218 65.95 -49.70 -1.13
N THR A 219 65.32 -49.68 0.04
CA THR A 219 64.85 -48.45 0.68
C THR A 219 66.05 -47.66 1.20
N LEU A 220 65.92 -46.34 1.35
CA LEU A 220 66.96 -45.50 1.98
C LEU A 220 67.42 -46.04 3.36
N ALA A 221 66.54 -46.74 4.07
CA ALA A 221 66.86 -47.43 5.30
C ALA A 221 67.85 -48.59 5.10
N ASP A 222 67.70 -49.35 4.01
CA ASP A 222 68.60 -50.45 3.66
C ASP A 222 70.00 -49.92 3.32
N LEU A 223 70.07 -48.81 2.57
CA LEU A 223 71.34 -48.14 2.24
C LEU A 223 72.08 -47.60 3.48
N LYS A 224 71.34 -47.03 4.45
CA LYS A 224 71.94 -46.55 5.71
C LYS A 224 72.54 -47.68 6.54
N ARG A 225 71.87 -48.82 6.59
CA ARG A 225 72.38 -50.00 7.31
C ARG A 225 73.70 -50.47 6.70
N GLU A 226 73.77 -50.52 5.38
CA GLU A 226 74.98 -50.95 4.68
C GLU A 226 76.13 -49.94 4.85
N GLU A 227 75.83 -48.64 4.93
CA GLU A 227 76.81 -47.61 5.28
C GLU A 227 77.38 -47.80 6.70
N GLU A 228 76.53 -48.06 7.70
CA GLU A 228 76.95 -48.33 9.07
C GLU A 228 77.88 -49.56 9.15
N ASP A 229 77.51 -50.65 8.47
CA ASP A 229 78.33 -51.86 8.40
C ASP A 229 79.73 -51.56 7.83
N VAL A 230 79.82 -50.77 6.76
CA VAL A 230 81.10 -50.34 6.18
C VAL A 230 81.92 -49.51 7.17
N THR A 231 81.30 -48.57 7.90
CA THR A 231 82.04 -47.75 8.88
C THR A 231 82.61 -48.56 10.03
N THR A 232 81.88 -49.57 10.52
CA THR A 232 82.40 -50.46 11.56
C THR A 232 83.62 -51.23 11.07
N LEU A 233 83.58 -51.72 9.83
CA LEU A 233 84.68 -52.45 9.21
C LEU A 233 85.95 -51.58 9.12
N VAL A 234 85.81 -50.33 8.71
CA VAL A 234 86.93 -49.36 8.64
C VAL A 234 87.58 -49.15 10.00
N ASN A 235 86.79 -48.99 11.06
CA ASN A 235 87.31 -48.80 12.42
C ASN A 235 88.10 -50.01 12.92
N THR A 236 87.67 -51.24 12.59
CA THR A 236 88.40 -52.45 12.99
C THR A 236 89.78 -52.53 12.33
N VAL A 237 89.90 -52.11 11.07
CA VAL A 237 91.17 -52.09 10.33
C VAL A 237 92.16 -51.11 10.96
N GLN A 238 91.71 -49.90 11.31
CA GLN A 238 92.57 -48.90 11.97
C GLN A 238 93.11 -49.38 13.33
N TYR A 239 92.28 -50.06 14.12
CA TYR A 239 92.71 -50.62 15.41
C TYR A 239 93.81 -51.67 15.23
N LEU A 240 93.66 -52.57 14.25
CA LEU A 240 94.66 -53.60 13.97
C LEU A 240 95.98 -52.99 13.50
N GLU A 241 95.95 -51.97 12.64
CA GLU A 241 97.16 -51.25 12.19
C GLU A 241 97.90 -50.59 13.36
N SER A 242 97.18 -49.97 14.29
CA SER A 242 97.80 -49.34 15.47
C SER A 242 98.48 -50.35 16.40
N ARG A 243 97.90 -51.56 16.57
CA ARG A 243 98.54 -52.65 17.33
C ARG A 243 99.83 -53.14 16.69
N VAL A 244 99.89 -53.23 15.37
CA VAL A 244 101.11 -53.68 14.66
C VAL A 244 102.27 -52.68 14.84
N LYS A 245 101.99 -51.37 14.89
CA LYS A 245 103.01 -50.34 15.09
C LYS A 245 103.72 -50.41 16.46
N LEU A 246 103.05 -50.89 17.51
CA LEU A 246 103.63 -50.98 18.87
C LEU A 246 104.72 -52.05 19.03
N PHE A 247 104.80 -53.02 18.12
CA PHE A 247 105.78 -54.12 18.21
C PHE A 247 107.03 -53.88 17.35
N HIS A 248 107.24 -52.66 16.83
CA HIS A 248 108.31 -52.39 15.86
C HIS A 248 109.70 -52.11 16.48
N ASP A 249 109.78 -51.79 17.78
CA ASP A 249 111.02 -51.37 18.46
C ASP A 249 111.75 -52.49 19.26
N LEU A 250 111.27 -53.74 19.21
CA LEU A 250 111.97 -54.88 19.82
C LEU A 250 112.93 -55.56 18.82
N PRO A 251 114.25 -55.64 19.11
CA PRO A 251 115.17 -56.44 18.30
C PRO A 251 114.78 -57.92 18.32
N LYS A 252 114.65 -58.52 17.14
CA LYS A 252 114.10 -59.88 16.92
C LYS A 252 114.98 -61.04 17.41
N ASP A 253 116.04 -60.77 18.17
CA ASP A 253 117.02 -61.78 18.57
C ASP A 253 117.27 -61.83 20.08
N VAL A 254 116.97 -62.98 20.69
CA VAL A 254 116.95 -63.20 22.16
C VAL A 254 118.36 -63.10 22.77
N SER A 255 119.40 -63.33 21.97
CA SER A 255 120.81 -63.21 22.34
C SER A 255 121.22 -61.75 22.58
N GLY A 256 120.74 -60.80 21.75
CA GLY A 256 121.03 -59.37 21.87
C GLY A 256 120.32 -58.69 23.04
N GLY A 257 119.11 -59.14 23.39
CA GLY A 257 118.39 -58.69 24.58
C GLY A 257 119.10 -59.06 25.89
N ARG A 258 119.71 -60.26 25.95
CA ARG A 258 120.50 -60.71 27.13
C ARG A 258 121.85 -60.01 27.24
N ALA A 259 122.45 -59.59 26.13
CA ALA A 259 123.70 -58.83 26.13
C ALA A 259 123.51 -57.42 26.73
N LYS A 260 122.48 -56.68 26.30
CA LYS A 260 122.12 -55.38 26.89
C LYS A 260 121.74 -55.47 28.38
N TYR A 261 121.09 -56.57 28.77
CA TYR A 261 120.77 -56.80 30.18
C TYR A 261 122.03 -57.04 31.05
N ARG A 262 123.02 -57.79 30.55
CA ARG A 262 124.30 -58.00 31.27
C ARG A 262 125.19 -56.76 31.32
N GLU A 263 125.20 -55.94 30.26
CA GLU A 263 125.90 -54.64 30.27
C GLU A 263 125.36 -53.75 31.40
N LEU A 264 124.04 -53.67 31.53
CA LEU A 264 123.39 -52.90 32.60
C LEU A 264 123.67 -53.48 34.01
N GLU A 265 123.79 -54.81 34.16
CA GLU A 265 124.18 -55.43 35.44
C GLU A 265 125.64 -55.17 35.83
N GLN A 266 126.57 -55.12 34.86
CA GLN A 266 127.99 -54.81 35.12
C GLN A 266 128.20 -53.35 35.52
N GLU A 267 127.50 -52.40 34.89
CA GLU A 267 127.51 -50.99 35.31
C GLU A 267 127.01 -50.82 36.75
N LEU A 268 126.00 -51.59 37.15
CA LEU A 268 125.44 -51.53 38.50
C LEU A 268 126.41 -52.12 39.55
N ALA A 269 127.14 -53.19 39.22
CA ALA A 269 128.16 -53.77 40.11
C ALA A 269 129.37 -52.85 40.33
N LEU A 270 129.83 -52.15 39.27
CA LEU A 270 130.93 -51.17 39.37
C LEU A 270 130.56 -49.97 40.26
N LEU A 271 129.32 -49.48 40.17
CA LEU A 271 128.83 -48.39 41.02
C LEU A 271 128.73 -48.82 42.49
N ILE A 272 128.40 -50.08 42.79
CA ILE A 272 128.38 -50.62 44.15
C ILE A 272 129.80 -50.73 44.72
N GLN A 273 130.77 -51.19 43.93
CA GLN A 273 132.17 -51.31 44.37
C GLN A 273 132.83 -49.94 44.61
N GLN A 274 132.51 -48.94 43.78
CA GLN A 274 132.94 -47.55 44.02
C GLN A 274 132.37 -46.99 45.33
N ARG A 275 131.09 -47.24 45.62
CA ARG A 275 130.46 -46.82 46.88
C ARG A 275 131.15 -47.46 48.09
N ASP A 276 131.46 -48.74 48.04
CA ASP A 276 132.05 -49.45 49.19
C ASP A 276 133.52 -49.05 49.40
N SER A 277 134.28 -48.76 48.34
CA SER A 277 135.64 -48.19 48.45
C SER A 277 135.68 -46.77 49.00
N MET A 278 134.64 -45.95 48.75
CA MET A 278 134.50 -44.65 49.42
C MET A 278 134.15 -44.80 50.90
N PHE A 279 133.52 -45.90 51.30
CA PHE A 279 133.16 -46.18 52.70
C PHE A 279 134.35 -46.69 53.52
N GLU A 280 135.20 -47.57 52.99
CA GLU A 280 136.38 -48.10 53.69
C GLU A 280 137.48 -47.04 53.93
N ASN A 281 137.72 -46.13 52.99
CA ASN A 281 138.71 -45.05 53.16
C ASN A 281 138.33 -44.00 54.23
N LEU A 282 137.07 -43.98 54.68
CA LEU A 282 136.59 -43.13 55.78
C LEU A 282 136.88 -43.73 57.18
N VAL A 283 137.27 -45.02 57.27
CA VAL A 283 137.40 -45.75 58.54
C VAL A 283 138.86 -45.87 59.05
N ASP A 284 139.88 -45.74 58.19
CA ASP A 284 141.31 -46.00 58.54
C ASP A 284 142.18 -44.75 58.81
N ARG A 285 141.59 -43.57 59.08
CA ARG A 285 142.33 -42.38 59.60
C ARG A 285 141.69 -41.71 60.83
N GLY A 286 141.00 -42.51 61.64
CA GLY A 286 140.96 -42.30 63.09
C GLY A 286 142.19 -42.91 63.76
#